data_AF-A0A815TGU3-F1
#
_entry.id   AF-A0A815TGU3-F1
#
_cell.length_a   1.000
_cell.length_b   1.000
_cell.length_c   1.000
_cell.angle_alpha   90.00
_cell.angle_beta   90.00
_cell.angle_gamma   90.00
#
_symmetry.space_group_name_H-M   'P 1'
#
loop_
_entity.id
_entity.type
_entity.pdbx_description
1 polymer ?
#
loop_
_entity_poly.entity_id
_entity_poly.type
_entity_poly.pdbx_seq_one_letter_code
_entity_poly.pdbx_strand_id
1 'polypeptide(L)'
;IVFSYIEDKDIFEKFYWKMLAQRFVHQASVNDEHEVLMVQKLKEASGSTYTVKLEQMCKDIHTSKTLLDEFRNWCKINTIDKTFDFSIMVLTTSVWPFSVPSTIKIPIQVSTYQMIILLLFNESPEYTVEQIQDETQIELDLLIKILCLLLKEKIFICTDLSIEGQNKIEEENIKINFVIKLNFDYKSATIRRNLNLPIKSLEQKETEETNRTIDKDRALIIQ
;
A
#
# COMPACT_ATOMS: atom_id res chain seq x y z
N ILE A 1 11.47 45.62 -9.02
CA ILE A 1 11.27 46.41 -10.26
C ILE A 1 11.01 45.49 -11.44
N VAL A 2 11.92 44.59 -11.86
CA VAL A 2 11.68 43.68 -13.02
C VAL A 2 10.42 42.80 -12.86
N PHE A 3 10.22 42.19 -11.68
CA PHE A 3 9.03 41.36 -11.40
C PHE A 3 7.69 42.11 -11.56
N SER A 4 7.70 43.43 -11.38
CA SER A 4 6.51 44.26 -11.53
C SER A 4 6.06 44.39 -12.99
N TYR A 5 6.95 44.16 -13.96
CA TYR A 5 6.70 44.22 -15.40
C TYR A 5 6.34 42.86 -16.03
N ILE A 6 6.29 41.78 -15.25
CA ILE A 6 5.83 40.48 -15.75
C ILE A 6 4.32 40.55 -15.90
N GLU A 7 3.82 40.25 -17.10
CA GLU A 7 2.38 40.21 -17.42
C GLU A 7 1.72 38.96 -16.80
N ASP A 8 2.35 37.79 -16.95
CA ASP A 8 1.81 36.49 -16.49
C ASP A 8 2.28 36.09 -15.07
N LYS A 9 1.91 36.89 -14.06
CA LYS A 9 2.32 36.64 -12.66
C LYS A 9 1.75 35.36 -12.06
N ASP A 10 0.58 34.93 -12.50
CA ASP A 10 -0.10 33.70 -12.08
C ASP A 10 0.64 32.44 -12.57
N ILE A 11 1.17 32.48 -13.79
CA ILE A 11 2.02 31.41 -14.34
C ILE A 11 3.28 31.28 -13.49
N PHE A 12 3.95 32.41 -13.21
CA PHE A 12 5.12 32.42 -12.33
C PHE A 12 4.77 31.86 -10.94
N GLU A 13 3.65 32.27 -10.36
CA GLU A 13 3.19 31.80 -9.03
C GLU A 13 3.09 30.28 -9.01
N LYS A 14 2.43 29.69 -10.00
CA LYS A 14 2.19 28.25 -10.09
C LYS A 14 3.51 27.47 -10.22
N PHE A 15 4.44 27.95 -11.04
CA PHE A 15 5.75 27.32 -11.16
C PHE A 15 6.59 27.48 -9.89
N TYR A 16 6.62 28.69 -9.32
CA TYR A 16 7.35 28.96 -8.09
C TYR A 16 6.83 28.12 -6.93
N TRP A 17 5.51 28.04 -6.76
CA TRP A 17 4.81 27.18 -5.80
C TRP A 17 5.23 25.71 -5.94
N LYS A 18 5.23 25.18 -7.16
CA LYS A 18 5.65 23.80 -7.44
C LYS A 18 7.12 23.56 -7.09
N MET A 19 8.01 24.48 -7.49
CA MET A 19 9.45 24.37 -7.23
C MET A 19 9.77 24.49 -5.75
N LEU A 20 9.15 25.44 -5.05
CA LEU A 20 9.32 25.62 -3.61
C LEU A 20 8.87 24.36 -2.84
N ALA A 21 7.73 23.78 -3.22
CA ALA A 21 7.23 22.56 -2.60
C ALA A 21 8.21 21.39 -2.74
N GLN A 22 8.79 21.22 -3.93
CA GLN A 22 9.80 20.20 -4.16
C GLN A 22 11.06 20.44 -3.33
N ARG A 23 11.54 21.68 -3.24
CA ARG A 23 12.72 22.00 -2.41
C ARG A 23 12.49 21.68 -0.93
N PHE A 24 11.33 22.03 -0.40
CA PHE A 24 11.00 21.74 1.00
C PHE A 24 10.92 20.25 1.31
N VAL A 25 10.21 19.46 0.50
CA VAL A 25 10.04 18.02 0.76
C VAL A 25 11.35 17.26 0.60
N HIS A 26 12.16 17.60 -0.41
CA HIS A 26 13.45 16.93 -0.64
C HIS A 26 14.58 17.49 0.23
N GLN A 27 14.29 18.44 1.14
CA GLN A 27 15.28 19.13 1.94
C GLN A 27 16.43 19.72 1.09
N ALA A 28 16.11 20.14 -0.14
CA ALA A 28 17.06 20.71 -1.08
C ALA A 28 17.20 22.24 -0.94
N SER A 29 16.51 22.83 0.03
CA SER A 29 16.66 24.24 0.39
C SER A 29 18.04 24.49 0.99
N VAL A 30 18.79 25.43 0.42
CA VAL A 30 20.12 25.81 0.92
C VAL A 30 20.03 26.49 2.29
N ASN A 31 18.98 27.30 2.49
CA ASN A 31 18.68 27.96 3.76
C ASN A 31 17.17 28.26 3.84
N ASP A 32 16.51 27.73 4.87
CA ASP A 32 15.08 27.96 5.10
C ASP A 32 14.75 29.44 5.36
N GLU A 33 15.64 30.20 6.00
CA GLU A 33 15.44 31.63 6.24
C GLU A 33 15.40 32.42 4.94
N HIS A 34 16.22 32.03 3.95
CA HIS A 34 16.21 32.68 2.63
C HIS A 34 14.93 32.38 1.85
N GLU A 35 14.34 31.20 2.01
CA GLU A 35 13.05 30.87 1.40
C GLU A 35 11.93 31.74 2.00
N VAL A 36 11.92 31.92 3.33
CA VAL A 36 10.96 32.82 4.01
C VAL A 36 11.14 34.27 3.53
N LEU A 37 12.37 34.76 3.46
CA LEU A 37 12.67 36.11 2.98
C LEU A 37 12.27 36.31 1.51
N MET A 38 12.43 35.29 0.67
CA MET A 38 12.00 35.35 -0.73
C MET A 38 10.47 35.46 -0.83
N VAL A 39 9.72 34.70 -0.02
CA VAL A 39 8.26 34.82 0.05
C VAL A 39 7.84 36.20 0.55
N GLN A 40 8.55 36.78 1.52
CA GLN A 40 8.29 38.15 1.98
C GLN A 40 8.48 39.18 0.85
N LYS A 41 9.54 39.05 0.04
CA LYS A 41 9.76 39.94 -1.11
C LYS A 41 8.67 39.79 -2.18
N LEU A 42 8.16 38.58 -2.40
CA LEU A 42 7.04 38.36 -3.30
C LEU A 42 5.75 39.01 -2.78
N LYS A 43 5.54 38.97 -1.46
CA LYS A 43 4.40 39.61 -0.80
C LYS A 43 4.44 41.13 -0.94
N GLU A 44 5.62 41.74 -0.77
CA GLU A 44 5.82 43.18 -0.98
C GLU A 44 5.59 43.58 -2.45
N ALA A 45 5.98 42.72 -3.40
CA ALA A 45 5.88 43.03 -4.82
C ALA A 45 4.50 42.77 -5.44
N SER A 46 3.73 41.80 -4.93
CA SER A 46 2.46 41.34 -5.54
C SER A 46 1.27 41.25 -4.59
N GLY A 47 1.47 41.59 -3.31
CA GLY A 47 0.42 41.61 -2.30
C GLY A 47 0.20 40.28 -1.60
N SER A 48 -0.48 40.34 -0.45
CA SER A 48 -0.69 39.18 0.44
C SER A 48 -1.53 38.06 -0.17
N THR A 49 -2.46 38.37 -1.08
CA THR A 49 -3.32 37.37 -1.72
C THR A 49 -2.53 36.42 -2.62
N TYR A 50 -1.45 36.92 -3.22
CA TYR A 50 -0.55 36.16 -4.08
C TYR A 50 0.30 35.14 -3.30
N THR A 51 0.68 35.46 -2.07
CA THR A 51 1.62 34.66 -1.28
C THR A 51 0.98 33.75 -0.25
N VAL A 52 -0.35 33.76 -0.09
CA VAL A 52 -1.05 32.99 0.97
C VAL A 52 -0.61 31.53 1.02
N LYS A 53 -0.57 30.85 -0.13
CA LYS A 53 -0.16 29.44 -0.19
C LYS A 53 1.30 29.24 0.18
N LEU A 54 2.19 30.10 -0.33
CA LEU A 54 3.63 30.04 -0.05
C LEU A 54 3.92 30.30 1.44
N GLU A 55 3.25 31.29 2.04
CA GLU A 55 3.34 31.59 3.47
C GLU A 55 2.86 30.40 4.32
N GLN A 56 1.77 29.75 3.90
CA GLN A 56 1.27 28.56 4.60
C GLN A 56 2.22 27.37 4.47
N MET A 57 2.88 27.17 3.32
CA MET A 57 3.91 26.14 3.16
C MET A 57 5.08 26.34 4.12
N CYS A 58 5.58 27.58 4.26
CA CYS A 58 6.65 27.88 5.21
C CYS A 58 6.24 27.55 6.67
N LYS A 59 4.99 27.86 7.04
CA LYS A 59 4.45 27.52 8.38
C LYS A 59 4.34 26.02 8.60
N ASP A 60 3.84 25.28 7.59
CA ASP A 60 3.71 23.82 7.66
C ASP A 60 5.09 23.17 7.88
N ILE A 61 6.13 23.62 7.19
CA ILE A 61 7.50 23.10 7.37
C ILE A 61 8.02 23.34 8.77
N HIS A 62 7.88 24.57 9.29
CA HIS A 62 8.31 24.87 10.65
C HIS A 62 7.57 24.02 11.69
N THR A 63 6.24 23.97 11.59
CA THR A 63 5.39 23.18 12.50
C THR A 63 5.74 21.70 12.44
N SER A 64 5.92 21.16 11.23
CA SER A 64 6.25 19.75 11.06
C SER A 64 7.60 19.37 11.66
N LYS A 65 8.61 20.26 11.58
CA LYS A 65 9.92 20.03 12.22
C LYS A 65 9.77 19.99 13.74
N THR A 66 9.06 20.96 14.31
CA THR A 66 8.78 21.01 15.76
C THR A 66 8.06 19.75 16.23
N LEU A 67 7.01 19.30 15.52
CA LEU A 67 6.29 18.06 15.85
C LEU A 67 7.18 16.81 15.79
N LEU A 68 8.08 16.75 14.80
CA LEU A 68 9.02 15.64 14.68
C LEU A 68 10.02 15.61 15.85
N ASP A 69 10.50 16.77 16.28
CA ASP A 69 11.43 16.88 17.41
C ASP A 69 10.73 16.57 18.74
N GLU A 70 9.49 17.01 18.94
CA GLU A 70 8.65 16.62 20.06
C GLU A 70 8.42 15.10 20.10
N PHE A 71 8.10 14.49 18.95
CA PHE A 71 7.95 13.05 18.84
C PHE A 71 9.26 12.31 19.15
N ARG A 72 10.39 12.80 18.65
CA ARG A 72 11.71 12.23 18.95
C ARG A 72 12.04 12.30 20.44
N ASN A 73 11.72 13.41 21.10
CA ASN A 73 11.92 13.56 22.54
C ASN A 73 11.00 12.64 23.33
N TRP A 74 9.74 12.50 22.92
CA TRP A 74 8.79 11.58 23.54
C TRP A 74 9.25 10.12 23.43
N CYS A 75 9.77 9.68 22.27
CA CYS A 75 10.33 8.33 22.12
C CYS A 75 11.51 8.07 23.07
N LYS A 76 12.38 9.07 23.27
CA LYS A 76 13.52 8.96 24.19
C LYS A 76 13.05 8.80 25.64
N ILE A 77 12.03 9.56 26.06
CA ILE A 77 11.47 9.50 27.41
C ILE A 77 10.81 8.14 27.68
N ASN A 78 10.14 7.57 26.68
CA ASN A 78 9.42 6.30 26.82
C ASN A 78 10.27 5.06 26.47
N THR A 79 11.59 5.22 26.29
CA THR A 79 12.51 4.12 25.93
C THR A 79 12.02 3.27 24.75
N ILE A 80 11.40 3.92 23.75
CA ILE A 80 11.01 3.25 22.52
C ILE A 80 12.27 3.07 21.68
N ASP A 81 12.74 1.83 21.59
CA ASP A 81 13.89 1.49 20.78
C ASP A 81 13.57 1.70 19.29
N LYS A 82 14.38 2.50 18.62
CA LYS A 82 14.20 2.81 17.21
C LYS A 82 15.12 1.91 16.41
N THR A 83 14.54 0.87 15.80
CA THR A 83 15.25 -0.03 14.89
C THR A 83 15.64 0.63 13.55
N PHE A 84 15.16 1.84 13.28
CA PHE A 84 15.45 2.61 12.07
C PHE A 84 15.34 4.12 12.29
N ASP A 85 15.96 4.90 11.40
CA ASP A 85 15.84 6.36 11.38
C ASP A 85 14.46 6.80 10.85
N PHE A 86 13.67 7.42 11.72
CA PHE A 86 12.30 7.86 11.41
C PHE A 86 12.27 9.38 11.18
N SER A 87 11.81 9.77 9.99
CA SER A 87 11.57 11.15 9.57
C SER A 87 10.23 11.23 8.86
N ILE A 88 9.38 12.18 9.27
CA ILE A 88 8.06 12.41 8.69
C ILE A 88 7.79 13.90 8.56
N MET A 89 6.99 14.26 7.54
CA MET A 89 6.53 15.62 7.31
C MET A 89 5.00 15.68 7.30
N VAL A 90 4.41 16.58 8.09
CA VAL A 90 2.96 16.80 8.20
C VAL A 90 2.59 18.10 7.49
N LEU A 91 1.76 18.01 6.45
CA LEU A 91 1.48 19.10 5.51
C LEU A 91 -0.02 19.33 5.30
N THR A 92 -0.43 20.57 5.02
CA THR A 92 -1.84 20.93 4.78
C THR A 92 -2.32 20.52 3.38
N THR A 93 -3.28 19.60 3.29
CA THR A 93 -3.72 18.97 2.02
C THR A 93 -4.11 19.95 0.88
N SER A 94 -4.69 21.12 1.19
CA SER A 94 -5.17 22.08 0.18
C SER A 94 -4.11 23.10 -0.29
N VAL A 95 -2.91 23.06 0.29
CA VAL A 95 -1.86 24.06 0.09
C VAL A 95 -0.76 23.55 -0.83
N TRP A 96 -0.47 22.25 -0.80
CA TRP A 96 0.69 21.66 -1.46
C TRP A 96 0.34 21.08 -2.85
N PRO A 97 1.28 21.14 -3.82
CA PRO A 97 1.07 20.71 -5.21
C PRO A 97 1.17 19.18 -5.40
N PHE A 98 1.03 18.40 -4.34
CA PHE A 98 1.18 16.95 -4.41
C PHE A 98 -0.16 16.30 -4.65
N SER A 99 -0.27 15.59 -5.78
CA SER A 99 -1.33 14.62 -5.96
C SER A 99 -1.05 13.42 -5.06
N VAL A 100 -2.11 12.88 -4.43
CA VAL A 100 -2.02 11.62 -3.69
C VAL A 100 -1.41 10.56 -4.63
N PRO A 101 -0.26 9.96 -4.31
CA PRO A 101 0.32 8.93 -5.15
C PRO A 101 -0.68 7.80 -5.31
N SER A 102 -0.91 7.33 -6.54
CA SER A 102 -1.84 6.23 -6.85
C SER A 102 -1.36 4.87 -6.34
N THR A 103 -0.24 4.81 -5.61
CA THR A 103 0.37 3.59 -5.10
C THR A 103 0.20 3.51 -3.58
N ILE A 104 -1.04 3.32 -3.17
CA ILE A 104 -1.38 2.93 -1.79
C ILE A 104 -0.80 1.52 -1.59
N LYS A 105 0.04 1.31 -0.57
CA LYS A 105 0.33 -0.05 -0.06
C LYS A 105 -0.98 -0.58 0.52
N ILE A 106 -1.70 -1.38 -0.27
CA ILE A 106 -3.02 -1.92 0.09
C ILE A 106 -2.82 -2.90 1.24
N PRO A 107 -3.32 -2.65 2.46
CA PRO A 107 -3.32 -3.67 3.49
C PRO A 107 -4.23 -4.81 3.02
N ILE A 108 -3.62 -5.97 2.75
CA ILE A 108 -4.31 -7.17 2.31
C ILE A 108 -4.61 -8.02 3.54
N GLN A 109 -5.89 -8.33 3.78
CA GLN A 109 -6.25 -9.32 4.80
C GLN A 109 -6.23 -10.71 4.15
N VAL A 110 -5.39 -11.59 4.67
CA VAL A 110 -5.16 -12.95 4.16
C VAL A 110 -5.30 -13.97 5.28
N SER A 111 -5.66 -15.20 4.93
CA SER A 111 -5.57 -16.34 5.85
C SER A 111 -4.11 -16.75 6.08
N THR A 112 -3.85 -17.56 7.11
CA THR A 112 -2.50 -18.08 7.41
C THR A 112 -1.88 -18.79 6.21
N TYR A 113 -2.64 -19.66 5.54
CA TYR A 113 -2.15 -20.40 4.37
C TYR A 113 -1.91 -19.48 3.15
N GLN A 114 -2.78 -18.50 2.92
CA GLN A 114 -2.55 -17.48 1.89
C GLN A 114 -1.27 -16.67 2.17
N MET A 115 -1.03 -16.31 3.43
CA MET A 115 0.17 -15.58 3.85
C MET A 115 1.44 -16.40 3.61
N ILE A 116 1.45 -17.68 3.98
CA ILE A 116 2.61 -18.57 3.77
C ILE A 116 2.95 -18.64 2.28
N ILE A 117 1.96 -18.81 1.40
CA ILE A 117 2.16 -18.84 -0.05
C ILE A 117 2.70 -17.49 -0.54
N LEU A 118 2.14 -16.36 -0.08
CA LEU A 118 2.63 -15.03 -0.48
C LEU A 118 4.07 -14.78 -0.04
N LEU A 119 4.49 -15.30 1.12
CA LEU A 119 5.84 -15.14 1.63
C LEU A 119 6.89 -15.90 0.80
N LEU A 120 6.53 -17.03 0.17
CA LEU A 120 7.43 -17.76 -0.73
C LEU A 120 7.90 -16.86 -1.89
N PHE A 121 7.00 -16.04 -2.43
CA PHE A 121 7.31 -15.15 -3.55
C PHE A 121 8.21 -13.97 -3.20
N ASN A 122 8.65 -13.84 -1.94
CA ASN A 122 9.71 -12.91 -1.57
C ASN A 122 11.10 -13.41 -1.99
N GLU A 123 11.30 -14.72 -2.09
CA GLU A 123 12.59 -15.32 -2.47
C GLU A 123 12.72 -15.46 -3.99
N SER A 124 11.66 -15.93 -4.67
CA SER A 124 11.59 -16.03 -6.13
C SER A 124 10.24 -15.54 -6.67
N PRO A 125 10.20 -14.78 -7.78
CA PRO A 125 8.95 -14.31 -8.36
C PRO A 125 8.16 -15.40 -9.11
N GLU A 126 8.72 -16.60 -9.27
CA GLU A 126 8.13 -17.71 -10.03
C GLU A 126 8.33 -19.05 -9.29
N TYR A 127 7.26 -19.83 -9.18
CA TYR A 127 7.25 -21.17 -8.59
C TYR A 127 6.29 -22.11 -9.33
N THR A 128 6.58 -23.41 -9.37
CA THR A 128 5.60 -24.42 -9.79
C THR A 128 4.66 -24.80 -8.66
N VAL A 129 3.46 -25.30 -8.97
CA VAL A 129 2.53 -25.78 -7.94
C VAL A 129 3.15 -26.90 -7.09
N GLU A 130 3.94 -27.79 -7.71
CA GLU A 130 4.73 -28.81 -7.02
C GLU A 130 5.69 -28.20 -5.99
N GLN A 131 6.48 -27.20 -6.39
CA GLN A 131 7.42 -26.52 -5.49
C GLN A 131 6.70 -25.82 -4.34
N ILE A 132 5.56 -25.18 -4.60
CA ILE A 132 4.77 -24.56 -3.55
C ILE A 132 4.24 -25.63 -2.59
N GLN A 133 3.81 -26.79 -3.09
CA GLN A 133 3.35 -27.89 -2.25
C GLN A 133 4.47 -28.42 -1.36
N ASP A 134 5.66 -28.64 -1.92
CA ASP A 134 6.81 -29.16 -1.20
C ASP A 134 7.32 -28.17 -0.15
N GLU A 135 7.36 -26.87 -0.45
CA GLU A 135 7.82 -25.85 0.48
C GLU A 135 6.79 -25.56 1.59
N THR A 136 5.49 -25.54 1.25
CA THR A 136 4.45 -25.21 2.23
C THR A 136 3.91 -26.41 3.01
N GLN A 137 4.12 -27.63 2.51
CA GLN A 137 3.56 -28.87 3.05
C GLN A 137 2.02 -28.84 3.19
N ILE A 138 1.35 -28.01 2.37
CA ILE A 138 -0.12 -27.91 2.33
C ILE A 138 -0.68 -29.05 1.49
N GLU A 139 -1.80 -29.64 1.93
CA GLU A 139 -2.53 -30.66 1.16
C GLU A 139 -2.94 -30.13 -0.22
N LEU A 140 -2.69 -30.90 -1.29
CA LEU A 140 -2.87 -30.46 -2.68
C LEU A 140 -4.28 -29.91 -2.96
N ASP A 141 -5.34 -30.54 -2.44
CA ASP A 141 -6.72 -30.10 -2.61
C ASP A 141 -6.95 -28.70 -2.00
N LEU A 142 -6.38 -28.43 -0.83
CA LEU A 142 -6.45 -27.13 -0.18
C LEU A 142 -5.59 -26.08 -0.91
N LEU A 143 -4.39 -26.49 -1.34
CA LEU A 143 -3.47 -25.62 -2.07
C LEU A 143 -4.10 -25.12 -3.38
N ILE A 144 -4.69 -26.01 -4.19
CA ILE A 144 -5.36 -25.67 -5.45
C ILE A 144 -6.47 -24.64 -5.20
N LYS A 145 -7.27 -24.82 -4.15
CA LYS A 145 -8.36 -23.89 -3.79
C LYS A 145 -7.83 -22.50 -3.44
N ILE A 146 -6.76 -22.44 -2.65
CA ILE A 146 -6.14 -21.17 -2.25
C ILE A 146 -5.52 -20.47 -3.47
N LEU A 147 -4.80 -21.21 -4.32
CA LEU A 147 -4.19 -20.66 -5.54
C LEU A 147 -5.26 -20.17 -6.52
N CYS A 148 -6.37 -20.89 -6.67
CA CYS A 148 -7.51 -20.47 -7.48
C CYS A 148 -8.08 -19.13 -7.00
N LEU A 149 -8.21 -18.93 -5.69
CA LEU A 149 -8.63 -17.64 -5.12
C LEU A 149 -7.64 -16.51 -5.45
N LEU A 150 -6.33 -16.74 -5.24
CA LEU A 150 -5.31 -15.72 -5.48
C LEU A 150 -5.15 -15.38 -6.98
N LEU A 151 -5.37 -16.34 -7.87
CA LEU A 151 -5.39 -16.16 -9.33
C LEU A 151 -6.64 -15.39 -9.80
N LYS A 152 -7.83 -15.69 -9.26
CA LYS A 152 -9.06 -14.92 -9.54
C LYS A 152 -8.90 -13.45 -9.18
N GLU A 153 -8.17 -13.20 -8.10
CA GLU A 153 -7.86 -11.86 -7.62
C GLU A 153 -6.73 -11.17 -8.38
N LYS A 154 -6.16 -11.83 -9.39
CA LYS A 154 -5.08 -11.34 -10.27
C LYS A 154 -3.80 -10.94 -9.53
N ILE A 155 -3.59 -11.49 -8.33
CA ILE A 155 -2.35 -11.28 -7.56
C ILE A 155 -1.22 -12.09 -8.18
N PHE A 156 -1.56 -13.29 -8.65
CA PHE A 156 -0.69 -14.15 -9.44
C PHE A 156 -1.19 -14.28 -10.87
N ILE A 157 -0.28 -14.67 -11.76
CA ILE A 157 -0.54 -15.06 -13.14
C ILE A 157 -0.04 -16.49 -13.31
N CYS A 158 -0.85 -17.32 -13.97
CA CYS A 158 -0.41 -18.63 -14.42
C CYS A 158 -0.10 -18.55 -15.91
N THR A 159 1.13 -18.89 -16.30
CA THR A 159 1.54 -18.82 -17.71
C THR A 159 0.78 -19.79 -18.59
N ASP A 160 0.46 -20.97 -18.07
CA ASP A 160 -0.13 -22.06 -18.84
C ASP A 160 -1.64 -21.88 -19.09
N LEU A 161 -2.34 -21.15 -18.21
CA LEU A 161 -3.76 -20.80 -18.39
C LEU A 161 -4.00 -19.79 -19.52
N SER A 162 -2.98 -19.00 -19.90
CA SER A 162 -3.09 -18.04 -21.01
C SER A 162 -3.14 -18.70 -22.39
N ILE A 163 -2.74 -19.98 -22.48
CA ILE A 163 -2.60 -20.72 -23.73
C ILE A 163 -3.89 -21.47 -24.09
N GLU A 164 -4.69 -21.90 -23.11
CA GLU A 164 -5.86 -22.76 -23.34
C GLU A 164 -7.16 -22.03 -23.69
N GLY A 165 -7.17 -20.69 -23.82
CA GLY A 165 -8.35 -19.93 -24.26
C GLY A 165 -9.56 -19.99 -23.30
N GLN A 166 -9.40 -20.55 -22.10
CA GLN A 166 -10.43 -20.63 -21.08
C GLN A 166 -10.32 -19.44 -20.13
N ASN A 167 -11.18 -18.44 -20.33
CA ASN A 167 -11.26 -17.24 -19.47
C ASN A 167 -11.83 -17.50 -18.06
N LYS A 168 -12.03 -18.76 -17.66
CA LYS A 168 -12.56 -19.13 -16.34
C LYS A 168 -11.50 -19.89 -15.53
N ILE A 169 -11.05 -19.27 -14.46
CA ILE A 169 -10.17 -19.87 -13.45
C ILE A 169 -11.07 -20.76 -12.57
N GLU A 170 -11.09 -22.05 -12.86
CA GLU A 170 -11.81 -23.08 -12.10
C GLU A 170 -10.81 -24.04 -11.44
N GLU A 171 -11.18 -24.61 -10.29
CA GLU A 171 -10.29 -25.44 -9.45
C GLU A 171 -9.76 -26.67 -10.21
N GLU A 172 -10.56 -27.20 -11.14
CA GLU A 172 -10.26 -28.38 -11.95
C GLU A 172 -9.17 -28.14 -13.02
N ASN A 173 -8.83 -26.88 -13.29
CA ASN A 173 -7.91 -26.51 -14.36
C ASN A 173 -6.46 -26.31 -13.88
N ILE A 174 -6.17 -26.36 -12.57
CA ILE A 174 -4.82 -26.12 -12.04
C ILE A 174 -4.09 -27.45 -11.92
N LYS A 175 -3.02 -27.64 -12.71
CA LYS A 175 -2.16 -28.83 -12.65
C LYS A 175 -0.89 -28.58 -11.85
N ILE A 176 -0.31 -29.66 -11.32
CA ILE A 176 0.89 -29.61 -10.46
C ILE A 176 2.13 -29.03 -11.16
N ASN A 177 2.19 -29.13 -12.49
CA ASN A 177 3.30 -28.63 -13.31
C ASN A 177 3.14 -27.17 -13.74
N PHE A 178 2.07 -26.49 -13.34
CA PHE A 178 1.84 -25.10 -13.76
C PHE A 178 2.76 -24.14 -13.03
N VAL A 179 3.26 -23.16 -13.78
CA VAL A 179 4.12 -22.10 -13.25
C VAL A 179 3.28 -20.89 -12.85
N ILE A 180 3.39 -20.52 -11.58
CA ILE A 180 2.73 -19.38 -10.97
C ILE A 180 3.76 -18.25 -10.83
N LYS A 181 3.39 -17.07 -11.34
CA LYS A 181 4.23 -15.87 -11.36
C LYS A 181 3.55 -14.72 -10.63
N LEU A 182 4.33 -13.89 -9.95
CA LEU A 182 3.82 -12.69 -9.29
C LEU A 182 3.41 -11.61 -10.31
N ASN A 183 2.21 -11.05 -10.15
CA ASN A 183 1.71 -10.00 -11.04
C ASN A 183 2.22 -8.61 -10.63
N PHE A 184 3.32 -8.15 -11.24
CA PHE A 184 3.87 -6.81 -10.99
C PHE A 184 3.01 -5.67 -11.57
N ASP A 185 2.13 -5.96 -12.53
CA ASP A 185 1.21 -4.99 -13.16
C ASP A 185 -0.15 -4.91 -12.45
N TYR A 186 -0.26 -5.47 -11.25
CA TYR A 186 -1.51 -5.52 -10.51
C TYR A 186 -2.05 -4.12 -10.19
N LYS A 187 -3.26 -3.84 -10.67
CA LYS A 187 -4.03 -2.62 -10.38
C LYS A 187 -5.32 -2.99 -9.65
N SER A 188 -5.42 -2.63 -8.37
CA SER A 188 -6.67 -2.78 -7.61
C SER A 188 -7.57 -1.57 -7.81
N ALA A 189 -8.86 -1.81 -8.03
CA ALA A 189 -9.88 -0.74 -8.04
C ALA A 189 -10.26 -0.25 -6.63
N THR A 190 -9.84 -0.96 -5.56
CA THR A 190 -10.28 -0.72 -4.18
C THR A 190 -9.09 -0.62 -3.21
N ILE A 191 -9.17 0.34 -2.27
CA ILE A 191 -8.12 0.74 -1.31
C ILE A 191 -7.86 -0.30 -0.20
N ARG A 192 -8.83 -1.17 0.12
CA ARG A 192 -8.73 -2.25 1.11
C ARG A 192 -9.31 -3.53 0.51
N ARG A 193 -8.55 -4.63 0.54
CA ARG A 193 -8.95 -5.93 -0.03
C ARG A 193 -8.92 -7.00 1.06
N ASN A 194 -10.06 -7.65 1.28
CA ASN A 194 -10.14 -8.84 2.13
C ASN A 194 -10.10 -10.07 1.21
N LEU A 195 -8.97 -10.78 1.22
CA LEU A 195 -8.78 -12.04 0.48
C LEU A 195 -9.12 -13.26 1.32
N ASN A 196 -9.35 -13.09 2.62
CA ASN A 196 -9.83 -14.14 3.51
C ASN A 196 -11.33 -14.40 3.30
N LEU A 197 -11.71 -14.70 2.06
CA LEU A 197 -13.05 -15.16 1.73
C LEU A 197 -13.16 -16.64 2.15
N PRO A 198 -14.28 -17.04 2.77
CA PRO A 198 -14.47 -18.42 3.19
C PRO A 198 -14.44 -19.35 1.97
N ILE A 199 -13.66 -20.42 2.08
CA ILE A 199 -13.59 -21.47 1.06
C ILE A 199 -14.83 -22.34 1.24
N LYS A 200 -15.81 -22.23 0.33
CA LYS A 200 -17.11 -22.91 0.42
C LYS A 200 -17.03 -24.42 0.68
N SER A 201 -16.01 -25.10 0.16
CA SER A 201 -15.82 -26.55 0.39
C SER A 201 -15.35 -26.88 1.81
N LEU A 202 -14.59 -25.99 2.45
CA LEU A 202 -14.16 -26.16 3.84
C LEU A 202 -15.35 -26.00 4.79
N GLU A 203 -16.22 -25.02 4.54
CA GLU A 203 -17.45 -24.85 5.34
C GLU A 203 -18.37 -26.08 5.26
N GLN A 204 -18.50 -26.69 4.09
CA GLN A 204 -19.27 -27.93 3.92
C GLN A 204 -18.65 -29.09 4.69
N LYS A 205 -17.32 -29.26 4.62
CA LYS A 205 -16.59 -30.31 5.34
C LYS A 205 -16.67 -30.13 6.86
N GLU A 206 -16.54 -28.90 7.37
CA GLU A 206 -16.68 -28.56 8.79
C GLU A 206 -18.13 -28.78 9.27
N THR A 207 -19.12 -28.42 8.45
CA THR A 207 -20.54 -28.65 8.76
C THR A 207 -20.86 -30.14 8.83
N GLU A 208 -20.30 -30.93 7.91
CA GLU A 208 -20.45 -32.39 7.92
C GLU A 208 -19.76 -33.04 9.13
N GLU A 209 -18.56 -32.61 9.52
CA GLU A 209 -17.88 -33.10 10.72
C GLU A 209 -18.63 -32.71 12.01
N THR A 210 -19.16 -31.49 12.06
CA THR A 210 -19.98 -31.03 13.18
C THR A 210 -21.25 -31.88 13.31
N ASN A 211 -21.95 -32.13 12.19
CA ASN A 211 -23.14 -32.98 12.16
C ASN A 211 -22.81 -34.43 12.57
N ARG A 212 -21.70 -34.99 12.09
CA ARG A 212 -21.24 -36.34 12.49
C ARG A 212 -20.94 -36.42 13.99
N THR A 213 -20.39 -35.36 14.57
CA THR A 213 -20.10 -35.32 16.02
C THR A 213 -21.40 -35.23 16.82
N ILE A 214 -22.34 -34.40 16.40
CA ILE A 214 -23.67 -34.31 16.99
C ILE A 214 -24.41 -35.65 16.92
N ASP A 215 -24.34 -36.35 15.79
CA ASP A 215 -24.99 -37.65 15.63
C ASP A 215 -24.35 -38.73 16.50
N LYS A 216 -23.02 -38.71 16.67
CA LYS A 216 -22.30 -39.58 17.63
C LYS A 216 -22.71 -39.29 19.07
N ASP A 217 -22.80 -38.00 19.45
CA ASP A 217 -23.20 -37.59 20.80
C ASP A 217 -24.66 -37.96 21.09
N ARG A 218 -25.56 -37.83 20.11
CA ARG A 218 -26.95 -38.28 20.22
C ARG A 218 -27.04 -39.79 20.41
N ALA A 219 -26.22 -40.56 19.71
CA ALA A 219 -26.19 -42.01 19.84
C ALA A 219 -25.72 -42.46 21.24
N LEU A 220 -24.79 -41.73 21.85
CA LEU A 220 -24.29 -41.99 23.22
C LEU A 220 -25.33 -41.73 24.32
N ILE A 221 -26.27 -40.80 24.12
CA ILE A 221 -27.30 -40.47 25.11
C ILE A 221 -28.47 -41.50 25.12
N ILE A 222 -28.65 -42.23 24.03
CA ILE A 222 -29.73 -43.22 23.86
C ILE A 222 -29.37 -44.59 24.47
N GLN A 223 -28.10 -44.80 24.85
CA GLN A 223 -27.57 -46.06 25.39
C GLN A 223 -27.52 -46.06 26.91
#